data_AF-A0A258U8C1-F1
#
_entry.id   AF-A0A258U8C1-F1
#
_cell.length_a   1.000
_cell.length_b   1.000
_cell.length_c   1.000
_cell.angle_alpha   90.00
_cell.angle_beta   90.00
_cell.angle_gamma   90.00
#
_symmetry.space_group_name_H-M   'P 1'
#
loop_
_entity.id
_entity.type
_entity.pdbx_description
1 polymer ?
#
loop_
_entity_poly.entity_id
_entity_poly.type
_entity_poly.pdbx_seq_one_letter_code
_entity_poly.pdbx_strand_id
1 'polypeptide(L)'
;AEESMWRWTVSPEKAPDAAEYIDIEYVNGDPVSLNGEAMKAHELLAHLNIMGGKHGIGRLDLVENRYVGMKSRGCYETPGGTIMLKAHRAIESITLDREVAHLKDDLMPRYASLIYNGYWWSPERVALQTLIDHTQHCVNGWVRLKLYKGNVIVVGRDSKTNSLFDSTIATFEDDKGAYDQKDAGGFIKLNALRMRIAANLKNRK
;
A
#
# COMPACT_ATOMS: atom_id res chain seq x y z
N ALA A 1 14.89 -20.76 -7.21
CA ALA A 1 15.81 -20.29 -8.27
C ALA A 1 17.25 -20.47 -7.81
N GLU A 2 18.22 -20.58 -8.72
CA GLU A 2 19.65 -20.61 -8.35
C GLU A 2 20.10 -19.25 -7.81
N GLU A 3 21.02 -19.25 -6.82
CA GLU A 3 21.44 -17.99 -6.16
C GLU A 3 22.14 -17.02 -7.11
N SER A 4 22.83 -17.54 -8.13
CA SER A 4 23.52 -16.78 -9.18
C SER A 4 22.61 -15.92 -10.06
N MET A 5 21.31 -16.20 -10.05
CA MET A 5 20.31 -15.45 -10.82
C MET A 5 20.01 -14.07 -10.23
N TRP A 6 20.17 -13.91 -8.91
CA TRP A 6 19.93 -12.66 -8.21
C TRP A 6 21.19 -11.80 -8.22
N ARG A 7 21.10 -10.58 -8.73
CA ARG A 7 22.26 -9.70 -8.94
C ARG A 7 22.17 -8.40 -8.16
N TRP A 8 20.95 -7.94 -7.86
CA TRP A 8 20.73 -6.66 -7.19
C TRP A 8 20.61 -6.80 -5.68
N THR A 9 20.11 -7.96 -5.22
CA THR A 9 19.77 -8.20 -3.82
C THR A 9 20.65 -9.31 -3.26
N VAL A 10 21.10 -9.17 -2.02
CA VAL A 10 21.74 -10.29 -1.29
C VAL A 10 20.68 -11.33 -0.90
N SER A 11 21.07 -12.59 -0.68
CA SER A 11 20.11 -13.57 -0.16
C SER A 11 19.65 -13.13 1.25
N PRO A 12 18.35 -13.27 1.59
CA PRO A 12 17.85 -12.95 2.93
C PRO A 12 18.64 -13.63 4.07
N GLU A 13 19.16 -14.83 3.83
CA GLU A 13 19.99 -15.58 4.78
C GLU A 13 21.38 -14.93 4.99
N LYS A 14 21.88 -14.20 4.00
CA LYS A 14 23.15 -13.45 4.05
C LYS A 14 22.98 -11.95 4.32
N ALA A 15 21.75 -11.46 4.39
CA ALA A 15 21.45 -10.09 4.77
C ALA A 15 21.88 -9.82 6.23
N PRO A 16 22.16 -8.55 6.60
CA PRO A 16 22.60 -8.19 7.94
C PRO A 16 21.71 -8.76 9.06
N ASP A 17 22.34 -9.10 10.19
CA ASP A 17 21.61 -9.54 11.40
C ASP A 17 20.97 -8.39 12.17
N ALA A 18 21.43 -7.16 11.95
CA ALA A 18 20.82 -5.95 12.45
C ALA A 18 19.79 -5.41 11.43
N ALA A 19 18.59 -5.09 11.93
CA ALA A 19 17.58 -4.40 11.12
C ALA A 19 17.96 -2.94 10.89
N GLU A 20 17.47 -2.38 9.78
CA GLU A 20 17.69 -0.99 9.40
C GLU A 20 16.36 -0.26 9.39
N TYR A 21 16.31 0.91 10.03
CA TYR A 21 15.12 1.74 10.10
C TYR A 21 15.26 2.91 9.15
N ILE A 22 14.22 3.16 8.36
CA ILE A 22 14.17 4.28 7.43
C ILE A 22 12.88 5.05 7.58
N ASP A 23 12.94 6.36 7.35
CA ASP A 23 11.78 7.26 7.26
C ASP A 23 11.62 7.75 5.83
N ILE A 24 10.39 7.70 5.30
CA ILE A 24 10.04 8.27 3.99
C ILE A 24 8.96 9.32 4.21
N GLU A 25 9.20 10.54 3.73
CA GLU A 25 8.23 11.62 3.77
C GLU A 25 7.49 11.74 2.44
N TYR A 26 6.20 12.06 2.52
CA TYR A 26 5.27 12.14 1.41
C TYR A 26 4.67 13.53 1.30
N VAL A 27 4.55 14.02 0.06
CA VAL A 27 3.79 15.21 -0.30
C VAL A 27 2.95 14.87 -1.53
N ASN A 28 1.63 15.02 -1.41
CA ASN A 28 0.65 14.71 -2.45
C ASN A 28 0.86 13.31 -3.09
N GLY A 29 1.16 12.30 -2.26
CA GLY A 29 1.40 10.91 -2.69
C GLY A 29 2.82 10.59 -3.16
N ASP A 30 3.64 11.61 -3.45
CA ASP A 30 5.01 11.41 -3.90
C ASP A 30 6.00 11.40 -2.73
N PRO A 31 6.97 10.45 -2.70
CA PRO A 31 8.04 10.48 -1.71
C PRO A 31 9.04 11.59 -2.02
N VAL A 32 9.29 12.49 -1.06
CA VAL A 32 10.12 13.70 -1.24
C VAL A 32 11.41 13.68 -0.42
N SER A 33 11.45 12.88 0.65
CA SER A 33 12.63 12.78 1.52
C SER A 33 12.82 11.37 2.06
N LEU A 34 14.06 11.06 2.41
CA LEU A 34 14.48 9.78 2.98
C LEU A 34 15.39 10.07 4.18
N ASN A 35 15.01 9.59 5.37
CA ASN A 35 15.71 9.85 6.64
C ASN A 35 15.92 11.36 6.93
N GLY A 36 14.97 12.20 6.51
CA GLY A 36 15.02 13.65 6.70
C GLY A 36 15.85 14.40 5.66
N GLU A 37 16.46 13.70 4.69
CA GLU A 37 17.17 14.33 3.58
C GLU A 37 16.27 14.39 2.34
N ALA A 38 16.02 15.60 1.84
CA ALA A 38 15.25 15.81 0.63
C ALA A 38 16.02 15.32 -0.60
N MET A 39 15.36 14.57 -1.48
CA MET A 39 15.99 13.94 -2.63
C MET A 39 15.08 14.00 -3.86
N LYS A 40 15.65 13.96 -5.06
CA LYS A 40 14.86 13.78 -6.28
C LYS A 40 14.31 12.35 -6.33
N ALA A 41 13.15 12.16 -6.96
CA ALA A 41 12.48 10.86 -7.04
C ALA A 41 13.40 9.70 -7.51
N HIS A 42 14.26 9.95 -8.51
CA HIS A 42 15.19 8.94 -9.02
C HIS A 42 16.34 8.62 -8.05
N GLU A 43 16.83 9.62 -7.31
CA GLU A 43 17.86 9.44 -6.28
C GLU A 43 17.28 8.66 -5.10
N LEU A 44 16.06 8.99 -4.68
CA LEU A 44 15.35 8.28 -3.61
C LEU A 44 15.16 6.80 -3.97
N LEU A 45 14.65 6.51 -5.18
CA LEU A 45 14.50 5.13 -5.65
C LEU A 45 15.85 4.40 -5.71
N ALA A 46 16.93 5.06 -6.15
CA ALA A 46 18.27 4.47 -6.18
C ALA A 46 18.77 4.12 -4.77
N HIS A 47 18.61 5.01 -3.79
CA HIS A 47 18.96 4.74 -2.39
C HIS A 47 18.14 3.60 -1.80
N LEU A 48 16.83 3.56 -2.06
CA LEU A 48 15.97 2.47 -1.63
C LEU A 48 16.35 1.14 -2.28
N ASN A 49 16.83 1.15 -3.53
CA ASN A 49 17.35 -0.06 -4.17
C ASN A 49 18.61 -0.58 -3.47
N ILE A 50 19.53 0.31 -3.08
CA ILE A 50 20.75 -0.07 -2.34
C ILE A 50 20.39 -0.65 -0.97
N MET A 51 19.56 0.06 -0.20
CA MET A 51 19.16 -0.38 1.14
C MET A 51 18.33 -1.67 1.09
N GLY A 52 17.32 -1.74 0.21
CA GLY A 52 16.53 -2.95 0.03
C GLY A 52 17.35 -4.13 -0.49
N GLY A 53 18.29 -3.87 -1.40
CA GLY A 53 19.23 -4.85 -1.94
C GLY A 53 20.10 -5.48 -0.86
N LYS A 54 20.68 -4.66 0.03
CA LYS A 54 21.45 -5.08 1.21
C LYS A 54 20.64 -5.97 2.15
N HIS A 55 19.32 -5.79 2.23
CA HIS A 55 18.44 -6.60 3.07
C HIS A 55 17.75 -7.73 2.34
N GLY A 56 18.03 -7.98 1.06
CA GLY A 56 17.41 -9.07 0.29
C GLY A 56 15.93 -8.85 -0.06
N ILE A 57 15.46 -7.61 -0.04
CA ILE A 57 14.05 -7.25 -0.26
C ILE A 57 13.70 -7.27 -1.75
N GLY A 58 12.47 -7.70 -2.05
CA GLY A 58 11.89 -7.54 -3.38
C GLY A 58 12.30 -8.60 -4.40
N ARG A 59 12.78 -9.76 -3.95
CA ARG A 59 12.91 -10.96 -4.79
C ARG A 59 11.53 -11.56 -5.04
N LEU A 60 11.15 -11.71 -6.31
CA LEU A 60 9.88 -12.30 -6.75
C LEU A 60 10.16 -13.43 -7.75
N ASP A 61 9.53 -14.59 -7.57
CA ASP A 61 9.54 -15.71 -8.51
C ASP A 61 8.09 -16.08 -8.81
N LEU A 62 7.63 -15.81 -10.03
CA LEU A 62 6.21 -15.91 -10.37
C LEU A 62 5.98 -16.46 -11.77
N VAL A 63 4.83 -17.10 -11.95
CA VAL A 63 4.32 -17.48 -13.27
C VAL A 63 3.23 -16.48 -13.65
N GLU A 64 3.51 -15.63 -14.62
CA GLU A 64 2.59 -14.60 -15.12
C GLU A 64 1.88 -15.02 -16.41
N ASN A 65 0.78 -14.34 -16.71
CA ASN A 65 0.07 -14.47 -17.98
C ASN A 65 0.49 -13.32 -18.89
N ARG A 66 1.21 -13.61 -19.97
CA ARG A 66 1.55 -12.60 -20.97
C ARG A 66 0.30 -12.19 -21.74
N TYR A 67 0.27 -10.94 -22.16
CA TYR A 67 -0.86 -10.43 -22.94
C TYR A 67 -1.08 -11.20 -24.25
N VAL A 68 -0.01 -11.70 -24.85
CA VAL A 68 -0.02 -12.56 -26.04
C VAL A 68 -0.51 -14.01 -25.77
N GLY A 69 -1.00 -14.31 -24.57
CA GLY A 69 -1.78 -15.51 -24.26
C GLY A 69 -1.04 -16.64 -23.56
N MET A 70 0.30 -16.68 -23.57
CA MET A 70 1.05 -17.74 -22.89
C MET A 70 1.42 -17.39 -21.44
N LYS A 71 1.69 -18.42 -20.64
CA LYS A 71 2.34 -18.28 -19.33
C LYS A 71 3.85 -18.16 -19.47
N SER A 72 4.47 -17.38 -18.59
CA SER A 72 5.93 -17.27 -18.51
C SER A 72 6.35 -17.24 -17.04
N ARG A 73 7.42 -17.94 -16.69
CA ARG A 73 8.04 -17.79 -15.36
C ARG A 73 9.04 -16.64 -15.43
N GLY A 74 8.88 -15.67 -14.54
CA GLY A 74 9.78 -14.53 -14.38
C GLY A 74 10.35 -14.49 -12.98
N CYS A 75 11.60 -14.06 -12.87
CA CYS A 75 12.24 -13.77 -11.59
C CYS A 75 12.68 -12.30 -11.60
N TYR A 76 12.26 -11.56 -10.57
CA TYR A 76 12.39 -10.10 -10.52
C TYR A 76 13.02 -9.65 -9.22
N GLU A 77 13.78 -8.55 -9.28
CA GLU A 77 14.35 -7.87 -8.13
C GLU A 77 13.86 -6.43 -8.13
N THR A 78 12.98 -6.09 -7.18
CA THR A 78 12.39 -4.74 -7.06
C THR A 78 12.53 -4.19 -5.63
N PRO A 79 13.75 -4.09 -5.07
CA PRO A 79 13.95 -3.69 -3.67
C PRO A 79 13.30 -2.34 -3.35
N GLY A 80 13.64 -1.29 -4.11
CA GLY A 80 13.10 0.05 -3.87
C GLY A 80 11.61 0.14 -4.16
N GLY A 81 11.13 -0.47 -5.24
CA GLY A 81 9.70 -0.52 -5.56
C GLY A 81 8.86 -1.24 -4.48
N THR A 82 9.39 -2.34 -3.93
CA THR A 82 8.76 -3.09 -2.83
C THR A 82 8.65 -2.23 -1.56
N ILE A 83 9.71 -1.50 -1.22
CA ILE A 83 9.73 -0.57 -0.09
C ILE A 83 8.72 0.56 -0.32
N MET A 84 8.76 1.22 -1.48
CA MET A 84 7.88 2.33 -1.84
C MET A 84 6.41 1.94 -1.81
N LEU A 85 6.04 0.78 -2.36
CA LEU A 85 4.66 0.30 -2.33
C LEU A 85 4.17 0.09 -0.89
N LYS A 86 5.01 -0.50 -0.03
CA LYS A 86 4.66 -0.74 1.37
C LYS A 86 4.51 0.58 2.14
N ALA A 87 5.41 1.53 1.94
CA ALA A 87 5.33 2.86 2.54
C ALA A 87 4.11 3.64 2.06
N HIS A 88 3.85 3.67 0.75
CA HIS A 88 2.71 4.40 0.18
C HIS A 88 1.38 3.89 0.73
N ARG A 89 1.20 2.57 0.81
CA ARG A 89 0.01 1.97 1.43
C ARG A 89 -0.10 2.28 2.93
N ALA A 90 1.02 2.44 3.62
CA ALA A 90 1.01 2.82 5.02
C ALA A 90 0.56 4.26 5.23
N ILE A 91 1.03 5.23 4.43
CA ILE A 91 0.57 6.61 4.56
C ILE A 91 -0.90 6.74 4.16
N GLU A 92 -1.32 6.09 3.07
CA GLU A 92 -2.72 6.08 2.63
C GLU A 92 -3.69 5.55 3.69
N SER A 93 -3.24 4.59 4.52
CA SER A 93 -4.09 4.01 5.57
C SER A 93 -4.52 4.99 6.67
N ILE A 94 -3.86 6.14 6.78
CA ILE A 94 -4.25 7.20 7.72
C ILE A 94 -4.76 8.46 6.99
N THR A 95 -4.58 8.59 5.69
CA THR A 95 -4.97 9.82 4.96
C THR A 95 -6.15 9.68 4.01
N LEU A 96 -6.50 8.45 3.60
CA LEU A 96 -7.64 8.20 2.72
C LEU A 96 -8.90 7.85 3.51
N ASP A 97 -10.03 8.42 3.08
CA ASP A 97 -11.36 7.95 3.48
C ASP A 97 -11.52 6.46 3.13
N ARG A 98 -12.34 5.74 3.92
CA ARG A 98 -12.56 4.30 3.77
C ARG A 98 -13.06 3.92 2.38
N GLU A 99 -14.09 4.60 1.87
CA GLU A 99 -14.68 4.25 0.58
C GLU A 99 -13.80 4.69 -0.60
N VAL A 100 -13.05 5.78 -0.43
CA VAL A 100 -12.02 6.18 -1.41
C VAL A 100 -10.90 5.13 -1.50
N ALA A 101 -10.44 4.61 -0.36
CA ALA A 101 -9.43 3.56 -0.32
C ALA A 101 -9.93 2.26 -0.98
N HIS A 102 -11.16 1.84 -0.70
CA HIS A 102 -11.77 0.67 -1.34
C HIS A 102 -11.93 0.85 -2.85
N LEU A 103 -12.43 2.01 -3.30
CA LEU A 103 -12.56 2.32 -4.72
C LEU A 103 -11.20 2.27 -5.43
N LYS A 104 -10.16 2.81 -4.80
CA LYS A 104 -8.79 2.75 -5.34
C LYS A 104 -8.34 1.30 -5.48
N ASP A 105 -8.54 0.46 -4.46
CA ASP A 105 -8.15 -0.96 -4.50
C ASP A 105 -8.88 -1.78 -5.57
N ASP A 106 -10.15 -1.47 -5.83
CA ASP A 106 -10.91 -2.10 -6.93
C ASP A 106 -10.33 -1.75 -8.31
N LEU A 107 -9.80 -0.53 -8.47
CA LEU A 107 -9.32 0.00 -9.75
C LEU A 107 -7.83 -0.23 -10.01
N MET A 108 -7.00 -0.38 -8.97
CA MET A 108 -5.56 -0.57 -9.13
C MET A 108 -5.17 -1.78 -10.00
N PRO A 109 -5.81 -2.96 -9.90
CA PRO A 109 -5.51 -4.08 -10.78
C PRO A 109 -5.78 -3.76 -12.26
N ARG A 110 -6.81 -2.94 -12.55
CA ARG A 110 -7.11 -2.50 -13.92
C ARG A 110 -6.08 -1.48 -14.42
N TYR A 111 -5.65 -0.56 -13.57
CA TYR A 111 -4.58 0.37 -13.91
C TYR A 111 -3.27 -0.39 -14.23
N ALA A 112 -2.91 -1.36 -13.40
CA ALA A 112 -1.72 -2.20 -13.60
C ALA A 112 -1.80 -3.04 -14.89
N SER A 113 -2.97 -3.61 -15.22
CA SER A 113 -3.13 -4.41 -16.44
C SER A 113 -3.01 -3.57 -17.71
N LEU A 114 -3.50 -2.33 -17.72
CA LEU A 114 -3.30 -1.41 -18.84
C LEU A 114 -1.82 -1.13 -19.08
N ILE A 115 -1.04 -0.88 -18.01
CA ILE A 115 0.40 -0.68 -18.12
C ILE A 115 1.10 -1.95 -18.63
N TYR A 116 0.78 -3.11 -18.04
CA TYR A 116 1.37 -4.39 -18.45
C TYR A 116 1.11 -4.72 -19.93
N ASN A 117 -0.09 -4.39 -20.43
CA ASN A 117 -0.47 -4.61 -21.84
C ASN A 117 0.12 -3.56 -22.80
N GLY A 118 0.87 -2.56 -22.31
CA GLY A 118 1.49 -1.51 -23.12
C GLY A 118 0.56 -0.32 -23.41
N TYR A 119 -0.60 -0.23 -22.77
CA TYR A 119 -1.60 0.82 -22.99
C TYR A 119 -1.34 2.08 -22.16
N TRP A 120 -0.09 2.53 -22.09
CA TRP A 120 0.30 3.72 -21.32
C TRP A 120 -0.43 4.99 -21.79
N TRP A 121 -0.53 5.21 -23.09
CA TRP A 121 -1.22 6.39 -23.65
C TRP A 121 -2.71 6.17 -23.94
N SER A 122 -3.31 5.10 -23.45
CA SER A 122 -4.74 4.83 -23.68
C SER A 122 -5.65 5.82 -22.93
N PRO A 123 -6.80 6.21 -23.51
CA PRO A 123 -7.75 7.12 -22.86
C PRO A 123 -8.23 6.62 -21.50
N GLU A 124 -8.50 5.33 -21.36
CA GLU A 124 -8.94 4.72 -20.10
C GLU A 124 -7.87 4.78 -19.01
N ARG A 125 -6.58 4.66 -19.36
CA ARG A 125 -5.48 4.83 -18.40
C ARG A 125 -5.35 6.30 -17.97
N VAL A 126 -5.55 7.26 -18.89
CA VAL A 126 -5.60 8.70 -18.58
C VAL A 126 -6.72 9.00 -17.59
N ALA A 127 -7.92 8.46 -17.84
CA ALA A 127 -9.07 8.65 -16.95
C ALA A 127 -8.81 8.10 -15.55
N LEU A 128 -8.22 6.90 -15.44
CA LEU A 128 -7.85 6.32 -14.15
C LEU A 128 -6.77 7.13 -13.43
N GLN A 129 -5.81 7.71 -14.14
CA GLN A 129 -4.78 8.56 -13.52
C GLN A 129 -5.36 9.82 -12.90
N THR A 130 -6.36 10.46 -13.53
CA THR A 130 -7.03 11.62 -12.93
C THR A 130 -7.65 11.27 -11.57
N LEU A 131 -8.26 10.08 -11.45
CA LEU A 131 -8.74 9.59 -10.16
C LEU A 131 -7.58 9.38 -9.18
N ILE A 132 -6.52 8.70 -9.60
CA ILE A 132 -5.34 8.45 -8.76
C ILE A 132 -4.77 9.78 -8.24
N ASP A 133 -4.43 10.71 -9.12
CA ASP A 133 -3.88 12.03 -8.76
C ASP A 133 -4.78 12.75 -7.76
N HIS A 134 -6.09 12.74 -7.99
CA HIS A 134 -7.06 13.34 -7.09
C HIS A 134 -7.01 12.75 -5.68
N THR A 135 -6.92 11.41 -5.57
CA THR A 135 -6.82 10.75 -4.26
C THR A 135 -5.52 11.08 -3.52
N GLN A 136 -4.46 11.45 -4.23
CA GLN A 136 -3.15 11.64 -3.62
C GLN A 136 -2.96 13.00 -2.95
N HIS A 137 -3.83 14.00 -3.21
CA HIS A 137 -3.71 15.34 -2.62
C HIS A 137 -3.68 15.36 -1.07
N CYS A 138 -4.31 14.38 -0.40
CA CYS A 138 -4.28 14.27 1.06
C CYS A 138 -3.17 13.35 1.60
N VAL A 139 -2.41 12.69 0.73
CA VAL A 139 -1.38 11.72 1.11
C VAL A 139 -0.08 12.48 1.44
N ASN A 140 -0.09 13.11 2.61
CA ASN A 140 1.01 13.91 3.16
C ASN A 140 1.39 13.38 4.55
N GLY A 141 2.68 13.33 4.87
CA GLY A 141 3.17 12.88 6.18
C GLY A 141 4.43 12.03 6.06
N TRP A 142 4.68 11.16 7.02
CA TRP A 142 5.85 10.28 6.99
C TRP A 142 5.50 8.85 7.39
N VAL A 143 6.33 7.91 6.92
CA VAL A 143 6.25 6.49 7.26
C VAL A 143 7.62 6.00 7.69
N ARG A 144 7.67 5.31 8.83
CA ARG A 144 8.85 4.58 9.30
C ARG A 144 8.74 3.11 8.99
N LEU A 145 9.76 2.58 8.33
CA LEU A 145 9.88 1.18 7.96
C LEU A 145 11.09 0.55 8.65
N LYS A 146 10.96 -0.74 8.98
CA LYS A 146 12.04 -1.63 9.40
C LYS A 146 12.34 -2.60 8.25
N LEU A 147 13.55 -2.54 7.72
CA LEU A 147 14.08 -3.43 6.69
C LEU A 147 14.85 -4.56 7.38
N TYR A 148 14.49 -5.81 7.08
CA TYR A 148 15.13 -6.95 7.71
C TYR A 148 14.96 -8.24 6.91
N LYS A 149 16.08 -8.85 6.51
CA LYS A 149 16.18 -10.22 5.92
C LYS A 149 15.01 -10.58 5.01
N GLY A 150 14.87 -9.83 3.92
CA GLY A 150 13.88 -10.00 2.86
C GLY A 150 12.57 -9.27 3.08
N ASN A 151 12.36 -8.66 4.26
CA ASN A 151 11.08 -8.13 4.67
C ASN A 151 11.08 -6.60 4.86
N VAL A 152 9.90 -6.01 4.66
CA VAL A 152 9.60 -4.59 4.89
C VAL A 152 8.45 -4.49 5.89
N ILE A 153 8.74 -4.00 7.09
CA ILE A 153 7.81 -3.94 8.20
C ILE A 153 7.47 -2.48 8.49
N VAL A 154 6.19 -2.12 8.43
CA VAL A 154 5.72 -0.78 8.85
C VAL A 154 5.77 -0.72 10.37
N VAL A 155 6.49 0.26 10.92
CA VAL A 155 6.63 0.42 12.38
C VAL A 155 6.07 1.75 12.89
N GLY A 156 5.82 2.71 11.99
CA GLY A 156 5.21 3.98 12.34
C GLY A 156 4.74 4.71 11.10
N ARG A 157 3.73 5.58 11.27
CA ARG A 157 3.26 6.51 10.26
C ARG A 157 2.50 7.63 10.96
N ASP A 158 2.59 8.83 10.42
CA ASP A 158 1.90 9.98 10.98
C ASP A 158 1.70 11.05 9.92
N SER A 159 0.66 11.87 10.10
CA SER A 159 0.34 13.01 9.27
C SER A 159 -0.23 14.13 10.13
N LYS A 160 0.51 15.24 10.23
CA LYS A 160 0.08 16.40 11.00
C LYS A 160 -1.12 17.12 10.40
N THR A 161 -1.35 16.97 9.09
CA THR A 161 -2.32 17.76 8.33
C THR A 161 -3.47 16.94 7.78
N ASN A 162 -3.29 15.63 7.60
CA ASN A 162 -4.25 14.79 6.87
C ASN A 162 -4.57 13.47 7.55
N SER A 163 -4.12 13.22 8.80
CA SER A 163 -4.52 12.02 9.52
C SER A 163 -6.03 12.03 9.79
N LEU A 164 -6.70 10.99 9.32
CA LEU A 164 -8.09 10.61 9.64
C LEU A 164 -8.15 9.65 10.84
N PHE A 165 -6.99 9.20 11.33
CA PHE A 165 -6.92 8.48 12.60
C PHE A 165 -7.05 9.47 13.76
N ASP A 166 -8.08 9.27 14.57
CA ASP A 166 -8.34 10.05 15.79
C ASP A 166 -8.33 9.11 17.00
N SER A 167 -7.31 9.24 17.86
CA SER A 167 -7.18 8.43 19.07
C SER A 167 -8.29 8.69 20.09
N THR A 168 -8.95 9.86 20.05
CA THR A 168 -10.05 10.18 20.98
C THR A 168 -11.33 9.42 20.65
N ILE A 169 -11.53 9.07 19.38
CA ILE A 169 -12.66 8.25 18.92
C ILE A 169 -12.33 6.75 19.01
N ALA A 170 -11.08 6.38 18.75
CA ALA A 170 -10.66 4.98 18.70
C ALA A 170 -10.29 4.38 20.08
N THR A 171 -10.32 5.16 21.16
CA THR A 171 -9.93 4.72 22.49
C THR A 171 -10.94 3.76 23.11
N PHE A 172 -10.44 2.84 23.96
CA PHE A 172 -11.25 2.03 24.86
C PHE A 172 -11.38 2.65 26.26
N GLU A 173 -10.68 3.77 26.50
CA GLU A 173 -10.80 4.56 27.73
C GLU A 173 -12.05 5.47 27.67
N ASP A 174 -12.30 6.27 28.71
CA ASP A 174 -13.40 7.24 28.70
C ASP A 174 -13.19 8.26 27.56
N ASP A 175 -13.94 8.07 26.48
CA ASP A 175 -13.92 8.89 25.27
C ASP A 175 -14.64 10.23 25.47
N LYS A 176 -15.17 10.50 26.68
CA LYS A 176 -15.96 11.68 27.04
C LYS A 176 -17.16 11.89 26.12
N GLY A 177 -17.70 10.82 25.54
CA GLY A 177 -18.82 10.84 24.61
C GLY A 177 -18.44 11.21 23.17
N ALA A 178 -17.17 11.00 22.77
CA ALA A 178 -16.75 11.17 21.38
C ALA A 178 -17.50 10.22 20.41
N TYR A 179 -17.95 9.05 20.88
CA TYR A 179 -18.75 8.12 20.09
C TYR A 179 -19.92 7.51 20.89
N ASP A 180 -21.17 7.75 20.45
CA ASP A 180 -22.34 7.10 21.05
C ASP A 180 -22.49 5.65 20.55
N GLN A 181 -22.09 4.72 21.41
CA GLN A 181 -22.18 3.27 21.16
C GLN A 181 -23.62 2.78 20.86
N LYS A 182 -24.66 3.53 21.26
CA LYS A 182 -26.06 3.14 20.96
C LYS A 182 -26.39 3.24 19.48
N ASP A 183 -25.74 4.13 18.75
CA ASP A 183 -25.97 4.31 17.31
C ASP A 183 -25.62 3.05 16.51
N ALA A 184 -24.65 2.27 16.99
CA ALA A 184 -24.28 0.98 16.39
C ALA A 184 -25.48 0.02 16.30
N GLY A 185 -26.39 0.04 17.27
CA GLY A 185 -27.56 -0.84 17.29
C GLY A 185 -28.52 -0.60 16.13
N GLY A 186 -28.75 0.67 15.77
CA GLY A 186 -29.56 1.04 14.60
C GLY A 186 -28.84 0.71 13.29
N PHE A 187 -27.55 1.06 13.21
CA PHE A 187 -26.70 0.80 12.05
C PHE A 187 -26.66 -0.68 11.67
N ILE A 188 -26.44 -1.57 12.65
CA ILE A 188 -26.38 -3.03 12.43
C ILE A 188 -27.72 -3.55 11.90
N LYS A 189 -28.84 -3.12 12.49
CA LYS A 189 -30.18 -3.56 12.09
C LYS A 189 -30.50 -3.17 10.65
N LEU A 190 -30.13 -1.95 10.23
CA LEU A 190 -30.35 -1.46 8.87
C LEU A 190 -29.46 -2.18 7.85
N ASN A 191 -28.17 -2.34 8.12
CA ASN A 191 -27.26 -3.08 7.24
C ASN A 191 -27.66 -4.56 7.07
N ALA A 192 -28.13 -5.19 8.14
CA ALA A 192 -28.57 -6.58 8.13
C ALA A 192 -29.94 -6.79 7.45
N LEU A 193 -30.70 -5.73 7.17
CA LEU A 193 -32.10 -5.83 6.72
C LEU A 193 -32.26 -6.71 5.47
N ARG A 194 -31.44 -6.46 4.43
CA ARG A 194 -31.50 -7.23 3.18
C ARG A 194 -31.18 -8.72 3.38
N MET A 195 -30.28 -9.04 4.30
CA MET A 195 -29.89 -10.42 4.61
C MET A 195 -31.00 -11.15 5.38
N ARG A 196 -31.65 -10.47 6.34
CA ARG A 196 -32.78 -11.01 7.09
C ARG A 196 -33.97 -11.33 6.19
N ILE A 197 -34.28 -10.46 5.22
CA ILE A 197 -35.35 -10.71 4.24
C ILE A 197 -35.04 -11.97 3.42
N ALA A 198 -33.81 -12.10 2.91
CA ALA A 198 -33.41 -13.27 2.13
C ALA A 198 -33.48 -14.58 2.95
N ALA A 199 -33.08 -14.54 4.23
CA ALA A 199 -33.18 -15.70 5.13
C ALA A 199 -34.65 -16.09 5.39
N ASN A 200 -35.52 -15.11 5.64
CA ASN A 200 -36.95 -15.36 5.86
C ASN A 200 -37.62 -16.02 4.65
N LEU A 201 -37.20 -15.67 3.41
CA LEU A 201 -37.70 -16.34 2.21
C LEU A 201 -37.31 -17.82 2.15
N LYS A 202 -36.09 -18.18 2.58
CA LYS A 202 -35.65 -19.59 2.62
C LYS A 202 -36.46 -20.41 3.64
N ASN A 203 -36.81 -19.82 4.78
CA ASN A 203 -37.57 -20.50 5.84
C ASN A 203 -39.08 -20.64 5.56
N ARG A 204 -39.57 -20.02 4.48
CA ARG A 204 -40.97 -20.18 4.02
C ARG A 204 -41.15 -21.37 3.07
N LYS A 205 -40.05 -22.02 2.66
CA LYS A 205 -40.05 -23.28 1.92
C LYS A 205 -39.80 -24.43 2.88
#